data_AF-A0A814WL14-F1
#
_entry.id   AF-A0A814WL14-F1
#
_cell.length_a   1.000
_cell.length_b   1.000
_cell.length_c   1.000
_cell.angle_alpha   90.00
_cell.angle_beta   90.00
_cell.angle_gamma   90.00
#
_symmetry.space_group_name_H-M   'P 1'
#
loop_
_entity.id
_entity.type
_entity.pdbx_description
1 polymer ?
#
loop_
_entity_poly.entity_id
_entity_poly.type
_entity_poly.pdbx_seq_one_letter_code
_entity_poly.pdbx_strand_id
1 'polypeptide(L)'
;RAVEQHIGSCDKCARHNIRRTKEDGHLKNVQPPDDVFQIVHMDFWGPMTASDDGNRYVLVLTDNLSKYVIAEAYPDCTAKTAAKFFVKKYILVHGAPEWLITDNGAHFSNALMKTIAQTTNIKHAFSASYHPQRNGQVERFSATFSAQLAKYCNKEKSDWDIFLQQVVNAYNTGIHATTGFAPYELAFGRKLRSPFDSTSPVVKLPRAADF
;
A
#
# COMPACT_ATOMS: atom_id res chain seq x y z
N ARG A 1 -19.69 27.92 -34.27
CA ARG A 1 -20.09 27.45 -35.62
C ARG A 1 -18.96 27.49 -36.64
N ALA A 2 -18.49 28.64 -37.14
CA ALA A 2 -17.43 28.66 -38.18
C ALA A 2 -16.07 28.09 -37.72
N VAL A 3 -15.70 28.34 -36.46
CA VAL A 3 -14.46 27.83 -35.85
C VAL A 3 -14.51 26.30 -35.65
N GLU A 4 -15.65 25.76 -35.23
CA GLU A 4 -15.82 24.30 -35.06
C GLU A 4 -15.75 23.56 -36.39
N GLN A 5 -16.31 24.15 -37.45
CA GLN A 5 -16.26 23.60 -38.81
C GLN A 5 -14.83 23.60 -39.36
N HIS A 6 -14.07 24.67 -39.09
CA HIS A 6 -12.66 24.79 -39.48
C HIS A 6 -11.76 23.80 -38.73
N ILE A 7 -11.99 23.59 -37.43
CA ILE A 7 -11.27 22.59 -36.63
C ILE A 7 -11.62 21.17 -37.10
N GLY A 8 -12.88 20.91 -37.47
CA GLY A 8 -13.35 19.62 -37.97
C GLY A 8 -12.81 19.23 -39.35
N SER A 9 -12.48 20.20 -40.21
CA SER A 9 -11.95 19.96 -41.56
C SER A 9 -10.42 20.10 -41.67
N CYS A 10 -9.72 20.46 -40.59
CA CYS A 10 -8.28 20.69 -40.61
C CYS A 10 -7.49 19.39 -40.46
N ASP A 11 -6.80 18.99 -41.53
CA ASP A 11 -5.98 17.77 -41.58
C ASP A 11 -4.81 17.79 -40.55
N LYS A 12 -4.23 18.97 -40.29
CA LYS A 12 -3.20 19.13 -39.23
C LYS A 12 -3.77 18.86 -37.83
N CYS A 13 -4.99 19.34 -37.55
CA CYS A 13 -5.67 19.13 -36.27
C CYS A 13 -6.13 17.67 -36.11
N ALA A 14 -6.65 17.05 -37.18
CA ALA A 14 -7.06 15.65 -37.16
C ALA A 14 -5.89 14.69 -36.89
N ARG A 15 -4.68 15.01 -37.36
CA ARG A 15 -3.47 14.21 -37.14
C ARG A 15 -2.85 14.35 -35.75
N HIS A 16 -3.02 15.50 -35.09
CA HIS A 16 -2.45 15.76 -33.75
C HIS A 16 -3.44 15.57 -32.59
N ASN A 17 -4.75 15.68 -32.84
CA ASN A 17 -5.75 15.39 -31.81
C ASN A 17 -6.02 13.88 -31.76
N ILE A 18 -5.52 13.24 -30.72
CA ILE A 18 -5.88 11.87 -30.36
C ILE A 18 -7.38 11.85 -30.05
N ARG A 19 -8.21 11.42 -31.01
CA ARG A 19 -9.60 11.06 -30.73
C ARG A 19 -9.58 9.84 -29.81
N ARG A 20 -9.90 10.02 -28.53
CA ARG A 20 -10.15 8.92 -27.60
C ARG A 20 -11.48 8.28 -28.00
N THR A 21 -11.43 7.32 -28.93
CA THR A 21 -12.58 6.51 -29.38
C THR A 21 -12.70 5.17 -28.65
N LYS A 22 -11.88 4.92 -27.61
CA LYS A 22 -12.17 3.78 -26.75
C LYS A 22 -13.44 4.09 -25.97
N GLU A 23 -14.50 3.36 -26.28
CA GLU A 23 -15.60 3.16 -25.35
C GLU A 23 -14.99 2.90 -23.97
N ASP A 24 -15.43 3.65 -22.97
CA ASP A 24 -15.07 3.40 -21.58
C ASP A 24 -15.53 1.98 -21.26
N GLY A 25 -14.61 1.01 -21.38
CA GLY A 25 -14.89 -0.38 -21.10
C GLY A 25 -15.49 -0.45 -19.71
N HIS A 26 -16.71 -0.99 -19.60
CA HIS A 26 -17.43 -1.09 -18.35
C HIS A 26 -16.49 -1.63 -17.28
N LEU A 27 -16.19 -0.80 -16.28
CA LEU A 27 -15.41 -1.16 -15.11
C LEU A 27 -16.10 -2.39 -14.50
N LYS A 28 -15.52 -3.58 -14.69
CA LYS A 28 -15.95 -4.74 -13.93
C LYS A 28 -15.58 -4.44 -12.49
N ASN A 29 -16.58 -4.08 -11.67
CA ASN A 29 -16.42 -3.98 -10.23
C ASN A 29 -15.92 -5.33 -9.74
N VAL A 30 -14.62 -5.40 -9.44
CA VAL A 30 -14.04 -6.55 -8.75
C VAL A 30 -14.65 -6.51 -7.36
N GLN A 31 -15.39 -7.57 -7.01
CA GLN A 31 -15.94 -7.73 -5.67
C GLN A 31 -14.79 -7.62 -4.66
N PRO A 32 -14.95 -6.83 -3.58
CA PRO A 32 -13.96 -6.84 -2.53
C PRO A 32 -13.85 -8.25 -1.92
N PRO A 33 -12.71 -8.61 -1.32
CA PRO A 33 -12.56 -9.83 -0.54
C PRO A 33 -13.60 -9.87 0.58
N ASP A 34 -13.94 -11.08 1.02
CA ASP A 34 -14.95 -11.30 2.07
C ASP A 34 -14.38 -11.03 3.48
N ASP A 35 -13.06 -11.12 3.63
CA ASP A 35 -12.38 -10.96 4.92
C ASP A 35 -11.15 -10.05 4.86
N VAL A 36 -10.82 -9.45 6.00
CA VAL A 36 -9.58 -8.69 6.20
C VAL A 36 -8.41 -9.65 6.06
N PHE A 37 -7.32 -9.21 5.43
CA PHE A 37 -6.09 -9.99 5.26
C PHE A 37 -6.25 -11.24 4.37
N GLN A 38 -7.41 -11.42 3.72
CA GLN A 38 -7.62 -12.48 2.74
C GLN A 38 -6.74 -12.28 1.49
N ILE A 39 -6.67 -11.05 1.00
CA ILE A 39 -5.86 -10.67 -0.16
C ILE A 39 -4.97 -9.51 0.25
N VAL A 40 -3.66 -9.70 0.15
CA VAL A 40 -2.67 -8.65 0.42
C VAL A 40 -1.81 -8.36 -0.81
N HIS A 41 -1.46 -7.09 -0.96
CA HIS A 41 -0.57 -6.62 -2.01
C HIS A 41 0.76 -6.23 -1.41
N MET A 42 1.87 -6.65 -2.01
CA MET A 42 3.21 -6.28 -1.56
C MET A 42 4.02 -5.69 -2.71
N ASP A 43 4.69 -4.56 -2.45
CA ASP A 43 5.40 -3.79 -3.46
C ASP A 43 6.61 -3.04 -2.87
N PHE A 44 7.64 -2.82 -3.70
CA PHE A 44 8.76 -1.96 -3.36
C PHE A 44 8.55 -0.56 -3.93
N TRP A 45 8.82 0.44 -3.10
CA TRP A 45 8.84 1.83 -3.51
C TRP A 45 10.27 2.37 -3.44
N GLY A 46 10.73 3.01 -4.53
CA GLY A 46 12.07 3.57 -4.65
C GLY A 46 12.68 3.43 -6.04
N PRO A 47 13.97 3.76 -6.22
CA PRO A 47 14.89 4.22 -5.18
C PRO A 47 14.61 5.68 -4.76
N MET A 48 14.68 5.93 -3.46
CA MET A 48 14.67 7.25 -2.83
C MET A 48 16.11 7.77 -2.65
N THR A 49 16.24 9.04 -2.26
CA THR A 49 17.49 9.55 -1.69
C THR A 49 17.91 8.65 -0.55
N ALA A 50 19.19 8.29 -0.49
CA ALA A 50 19.68 7.47 0.61
C ALA A 50 19.45 8.20 1.94
N SER A 51 18.88 7.50 2.92
CA SER A 51 18.80 8.03 4.27
C SER A 51 20.15 8.01 4.97
N ASP A 52 20.25 8.62 6.14
CA ASP A 52 21.44 8.58 7.00
C ASP A 52 21.81 7.12 7.39
N ASP A 53 20.81 6.24 7.53
CA ASP A 53 20.99 4.79 7.76
C ASP A 53 21.23 3.99 6.46
N GLY A 54 21.33 4.66 5.32
CA GLY A 54 21.58 4.06 4.01
C GLY A 54 20.37 3.41 3.36
N ASN A 55 19.16 3.62 3.89
CA ASN A 55 17.93 3.10 3.30
C ASN A 55 17.61 3.82 1.99
N ARG A 56 17.10 3.08 1.00
CA ARG A 56 16.77 3.61 -0.33
C ARG A 56 15.42 3.14 -0.84
N TYR A 57 14.83 2.14 -0.20
CA TYR A 57 13.59 1.53 -0.62
C TYR A 57 12.65 1.41 0.58
N VAL A 58 11.34 1.48 0.31
CA VAL A 58 10.30 1.12 1.26
C VAL A 58 9.61 -0.12 0.73
N LEU A 59 9.58 -1.19 1.51
CA LEU A 59 8.76 -2.34 1.20
C LEU A 59 7.41 -2.18 1.91
N VAL A 60 6.34 -2.19 1.13
CA VAL A 60 4.98 -1.93 1.60
C VAL A 60 4.14 -3.18 1.38
N LEU A 61 3.32 -3.52 2.36
CA LEU A 61 2.24 -4.48 2.23
C LEU A 61 0.92 -3.82 2.61
N THR A 62 -0.10 -4.01 1.78
CA THR A 62 -1.43 -3.42 1.94
C THR A 62 -2.50 -4.51 1.93
N ASP A 63 -3.37 -4.51 2.93
CA ASP A 63 -4.58 -5.32 2.90
C ASP A 63 -5.59 -4.78 1.89
N ASN A 64 -6.14 -5.64 1.05
CA ASN A 64 -7.02 -5.21 -0.01
C ASN A 64 -8.39 -4.74 0.50
N LEU A 65 -8.90 -5.26 1.62
CA LEU A 65 -10.22 -4.89 2.14
C LEU A 65 -10.15 -3.64 3.03
N SER A 66 -9.49 -3.75 4.18
CA SER A 66 -9.36 -2.69 5.19
C SER A 66 -8.49 -1.52 4.75
N LYS A 67 -7.63 -1.74 3.74
CA LYS A 67 -6.57 -0.82 3.31
C LYS A 67 -5.44 -0.67 4.31
N TYR A 68 -5.36 -1.55 5.32
CA TYR A 68 -4.31 -1.48 6.34
C TYR A 68 -2.93 -1.68 5.72
N VAL A 69 -1.97 -0.84 6.14
CA VAL A 69 -0.62 -0.81 5.58
C VAL A 69 0.42 -1.21 6.62
N ILE A 70 1.38 -2.02 6.19
CA ILE A 70 2.63 -2.30 6.88
C ILE A 70 3.76 -1.86 5.96
N ALA A 71 4.72 -1.07 6.46
CA ALA A 71 5.85 -0.66 5.64
C ALA A 71 7.15 -0.60 6.47
N GLU A 72 8.27 -0.90 5.83
CA GLU A 72 9.61 -0.86 6.42
C GLU A 72 10.64 -0.35 5.40
N ALA A 73 11.65 0.38 5.89
CA ALA A 73 12.73 0.92 5.07
C ALA A 73 13.87 -0.10 4.91
N TYR A 74 14.48 -0.15 3.73
CA TYR A 74 15.58 -1.04 3.39
C TYR A 74 16.62 -0.38 2.48
N PRO A 75 17.91 -0.77 2.58
CA PRO A 75 18.96 -0.30 1.67
C PRO A 75 18.89 -0.96 0.29
N ASP A 76 18.22 -2.11 0.18
CA ASP A 76 18.13 -2.93 -1.03
C ASP A 76 16.69 -3.38 -1.34
N CYS A 77 16.49 -3.84 -2.58
CA CYS A 77 15.25 -4.44 -3.06
C CYS A 77 15.45 -5.91 -3.45
N THR A 78 16.05 -6.71 -2.57
CA THR A 78 16.34 -8.13 -2.85
C THR A 78 15.20 -9.07 -2.49
N ALA A 79 15.19 -10.26 -3.09
CA ALA A 79 14.28 -11.35 -2.74
C ALA A 79 14.38 -11.75 -1.26
N LYS A 80 15.60 -11.73 -0.69
CA LYS A 80 15.84 -12.08 0.72
C LYS A 80 15.20 -11.04 1.65
N THR A 81 15.31 -9.76 1.30
CA THR A 81 14.67 -8.65 2.01
C THR A 81 13.16 -8.78 1.97
N ALA A 82 12.58 -9.00 0.78
CA ALA A 82 11.14 -9.24 0.59
C ALA A 82 10.62 -10.40 1.44
N ALA A 83 11.28 -11.56 1.36
CA ALA A 83 10.94 -12.76 2.11
C ALA A 83 11.00 -12.53 3.64
N LYS A 84 12.06 -11.89 4.13
CA LYS A 84 12.25 -11.60 5.55
C LYS A 84 11.17 -10.66 6.08
N PHE A 85 10.84 -9.62 5.31
CA PHE A 85 9.75 -8.71 5.64
C PHE A 85 8.42 -9.46 5.68
N PHE A 86 8.06 -10.18 4.61
CA PHE A 86 6.78 -10.87 4.51
C PHE A 86 6.58 -11.89 5.64
N VAL A 87 7.59 -12.69 5.95
CA VAL A 87 7.51 -13.65 7.06
C VAL A 87 7.43 -12.92 8.41
N LYS A 88 8.39 -12.03 8.72
CA LYS A 88 8.53 -11.49 10.07
C LYS A 88 7.51 -10.41 10.42
N LYS A 89 7.18 -9.56 9.46
CA LYS A 89 6.32 -8.39 9.66
C LYS A 89 4.86 -8.69 9.37
N TYR A 90 4.59 -9.67 8.51
CA TYR A 90 3.22 -10.05 8.17
C TYR A 90 2.82 -11.42 8.71
N ILE A 91 3.38 -12.52 8.19
CA ILE A 91 2.89 -13.89 8.49
C ILE A 91 2.89 -14.19 9.99
N LEU A 92 3.98 -13.86 10.70
CA LEU A 92 4.09 -14.14 12.14
C LEU A 92 3.18 -13.26 13.01
N VAL A 93 2.64 -12.17 12.47
CA VAL A 93 1.82 -11.19 13.22
C VAL A 93 0.34 -11.35 12.90
N HIS A 94 0.00 -11.56 11.62
CA HIS A 94 -1.36 -11.57 11.10
C HIS A 94 -1.83 -12.93 10.59
N GLY A 95 -0.92 -13.91 10.46
CA GLY A 95 -1.20 -15.19 9.82
C GLY A 95 -0.94 -15.16 8.30
N ALA A 96 -1.12 -16.32 7.66
CA ALA A 96 -0.96 -16.45 6.22
C ALA A 96 -2.22 -15.90 5.50
N PRO A 97 -2.07 -15.05 4.47
CA PRO A 97 -3.19 -14.64 3.64
C PRO A 97 -3.58 -15.77 2.69
N GLU A 98 -4.79 -15.72 2.12
CA GLU A 98 -5.14 -16.64 1.04
C GLU A 98 -4.38 -16.28 -0.25
N TRP A 99 -4.29 -14.98 -0.56
CA TRP A 99 -3.62 -14.47 -1.74
C TRP A 99 -2.56 -13.42 -1.39
N LEU A 100 -1.37 -13.62 -1.94
CA LEU A 100 -0.34 -12.59 -2.06
C LEU A 100 -0.31 -12.11 -3.51
N ILE A 101 -0.46 -10.80 -3.71
CA ILE A 101 -0.35 -10.16 -5.03
C ILE A 101 0.88 -9.26 -5.05
N THR A 102 1.74 -9.43 -6.05
CA THR A 102 2.95 -8.59 -6.23
C THR A 102 3.12 -8.18 -7.68
N ASP A 103 4.09 -7.32 -8.01
CA ASP A 103 4.57 -7.22 -9.39
C ASP A 103 5.37 -8.47 -9.79
N ASN A 104 5.73 -8.58 -11.08
CA ASN A 104 6.52 -9.69 -11.61
C ASN A 104 8.05 -9.45 -11.50
N GLY A 105 8.48 -8.50 -10.69
CA GLY A 105 9.88 -8.17 -10.46
C GLY A 105 10.63 -9.35 -9.83
N ALA A 106 11.92 -9.50 -10.17
CA ALA A 106 12.75 -10.64 -9.74
C ALA A 106 12.83 -10.80 -8.21
N HIS A 107 12.63 -9.72 -7.47
CA HIS A 107 12.59 -9.73 -6.00
C HIS A 107 11.32 -10.41 -5.44
N PHE A 108 10.26 -10.57 -6.23
CA PHE A 108 9.09 -11.40 -5.89
C PHE A 108 9.00 -12.69 -6.72
N SER A 109 9.40 -12.66 -8.00
CA SER A 109 9.34 -13.82 -8.91
C SER A 109 10.57 -14.74 -8.79
N ASN A 110 10.76 -15.32 -7.61
CA ASN A 110 11.91 -16.20 -7.32
C ASN A 110 11.53 -17.45 -6.50
N ALA A 111 12.46 -18.41 -6.45
CA ALA A 111 12.26 -19.69 -5.76
C ALA A 111 12.02 -19.53 -4.24
N LEU A 112 12.63 -18.53 -3.60
CA LEU A 112 12.46 -18.29 -2.17
C LEU A 112 11.02 -17.90 -1.85
N MET A 113 10.46 -16.92 -2.57
CA MET A 113 9.07 -16.50 -2.42
C MET A 113 8.10 -17.64 -2.76
N LYS A 114 8.39 -18.41 -3.82
CA LYS A 114 7.60 -19.59 -4.19
C LYS A 114 7.58 -20.63 -3.06
N THR A 115 8.73 -20.95 -2.47
CA THR A 115 8.82 -21.91 -1.36
C THR A 115 8.04 -21.42 -0.16
N ILE A 116 8.16 -20.14 0.22
CA ILE A 116 7.39 -19.55 1.32
C ILE A 116 5.89 -19.70 1.05
N ALA A 117 5.43 -19.32 -0.15
CA ALA A 117 4.03 -19.42 -0.50
C ALA A 117 3.51 -20.87 -0.42
N GLN A 118 4.29 -21.84 -0.91
CA GLN A 118 3.94 -23.26 -0.85
C GLN A 118 3.89 -23.81 0.58
N THR A 119 4.88 -23.49 1.42
CA THR A 119 4.95 -24.02 2.80
C THR A 119 3.91 -23.39 3.73
N THR A 120 3.38 -22.22 3.37
CA THR A 120 2.37 -21.49 4.15
C THR A 120 0.98 -21.51 3.50
N ASN A 121 0.79 -22.30 2.43
CA ASN A 121 -0.47 -22.45 1.69
C ASN A 121 -1.04 -21.13 1.14
N ILE A 122 -0.16 -20.24 0.69
CA ILE A 122 -0.50 -18.94 0.09
C ILE A 122 -0.52 -19.08 -1.43
N LYS A 123 -1.55 -18.50 -2.06
CA LYS A 123 -1.61 -18.37 -3.52
C LYS A 123 -0.90 -17.08 -3.92
N HIS A 124 0.29 -17.20 -4.51
CA HIS A 124 1.04 -16.05 -5.02
C HIS A 124 0.66 -15.78 -6.47
N ALA A 125 0.10 -14.60 -6.72
CA ALA A 125 -0.25 -14.11 -8.05
C ALA A 125 0.56 -12.86 -8.39
N PHE A 126 0.89 -12.73 -9.67
CA PHE A 126 1.48 -11.50 -10.20
C PHE A 126 0.38 -10.60 -10.74
N SER A 127 0.44 -9.32 -10.39
CA SER A 127 -0.35 -8.29 -11.04
C SER A 127 0.03 -8.27 -12.52
N ALA A 128 -0.97 -8.25 -13.40
CA ALA A 128 -0.71 -8.00 -14.81
C ALA A 128 -0.07 -6.61 -14.89
N SER A 129 1.15 -6.54 -15.44
CA SER A 129 1.85 -5.29 -15.71
C SER A 129 0.84 -4.35 -16.37
N TYR A 130 0.48 -3.27 -15.66
CA TYR A 130 -0.48 -2.27 -16.11
C TYR A 130 -1.99 -2.61 -16.03
N HIS A 131 -2.53 -2.76 -14.81
CA HIS A 131 -3.92 -2.36 -14.52
C HIS A 131 -3.96 -1.17 -13.54
N PRO A 132 -3.97 0.08 -14.05
CA PRO A 132 -4.04 1.31 -13.24
C PRO A 132 -5.20 1.33 -12.22
N GLN A 133 -6.25 0.55 -12.46
CA GLN A 133 -7.41 0.44 -11.59
C GLN A 133 -7.21 -0.48 -10.39
N ARG A 134 -6.33 -1.50 -10.49
CA ARG A 134 -6.00 -2.40 -9.36
C ARG A 134 -4.82 -1.85 -8.55
N ASN A 135 -3.80 -1.33 -9.22
CA ASN A 135 -2.66 -0.67 -8.58
C ASN A 135 -2.94 0.76 -8.13
N GLY A 136 -4.05 1.38 -8.55
CA GLY A 136 -4.43 2.74 -8.15
C GLY A 136 -4.56 2.96 -6.64
N GLN A 137 -4.57 1.89 -5.83
CA GLN A 137 -4.52 1.97 -4.36
C GLN A 137 -3.09 2.09 -3.84
N VAL A 138 -2.18 1.24 -4.33
CA VAL A 138 -0.75 1.33 -4.01
C VAL A 138 -0.17 2.62 -4.61
N GLU A 139 -0.55 3.01 -5.82
CA GLU A 139 -0.15 4.27 -6.46
C GLU A 139 -0.66 5.51 -5.69
N ARG A 140 -1.89 5.47 -5.16
CA ARG A 140 -2.43 6.55 -4.31
C ARG A 140 -1.78 6.57 -2.93
N PHE A 141 -1.50 5.41 -2.34
CA PHE A 141 -0.71 5.31 -1.12
C PHE A 141 0.66 5.92 -1.38
N SER A 142 1.41 5.47 -2.37
CA SER A 142 2.74 5.99 -2.74
C SER A 142 2.74 7.50 -3.00
N ALA A 143 1.72 8.04 -3.69
CA ALA A 143 1.61 9.49 -3.91
C ALA A 143 1.31 10.27 -2.61
N THR A 144 0.38 9.79 -1.79
CA THR A 144 0.02 10.40 -0.50
C THR A 144 1.19 10.30 0.47
N PHE A 145 1.86 9.15 0.49
CA PHE A 145 3.00 8.80 1.30
C PHE A 145 4.22 9.66 0.93
N SER A 146 4.49 9.83 -0.37
CA SER A 146 5.50 10.78 -0.87
C SER A 146 5.24 12.21 -0.41
N ALA A 147 3.99 12.66 -0.54
CA ALA A 147 3.60 14.03 -0.20
C ALA A 147 3.63 14.29 1.30
N GLN A 148 3.33 13.28 2.13
CA GLN A 148 3.43 13.38 3.58
C GLN A 148 4.89 13.35 4.04
N LEU A 149 5.69 12.39 3.57
CA LEU A 149 7.12 12.34 3.89
C LEU A 149 7.84 13.63 3.51
N ALA A 150 7.57 14.16 2.31
CA ALA A 150 8.20 15.39 1.84
C ALA A 150 7.98 16.62 2.75
N LYS A 151 6.94 16.61 3.62
CA LYS A 151 6.70 17.69 4.59
C LYS A 151 7.57 17.58 5.83
N TYR A 152 7.98 16.38 6.21
CA TYR A 152 8.76 16.11 7.42
C TYR A 152 10.25 15.99 7.13
N CYS A 153 10.62 15.66 5.90
CA CYS A 153 12.01 15.52 5.50
C CYS A 153 12.77 16.85 5.60
N ASN A 154 14.01 16.77 6.05
CA ASN A 154 14.97 17.86 5.95
C ASN A 154 15.21 18.26 4.47
N LYS A 155 15.96 19.36 4.26
CA LYS A 155 16.26 19.86 2.89
C LYS A 155 16.97 18.82 2.01
N GLU A 156 17.76 17.95 2.63
CA GLU A 156 18.56 16.92 1.96
C GLU A 156 17.77 15.62 1.71
N LYS A 157 16.60 15.49 2.34
CA LYS A 157 15.73 14.31 2.34
C LYS A 157 16.47 13.04 2.75
N SER A 158 17.33 13.14 3.77
CA SER A 158 18.09 12.00 4.30
C SER A 158 17.48 11.37 5.56
N ASP A 159 16.45 11.99 6.13
CA ASP A 159 15.79 11.59 7.39
C ASP A 159 14.40 10.99 7.18
N TRP A 160 14.05 10.65 5.94
CA TRP A 160 12.70 10.19 5.59
C TRP A 160 12.32 8.87 6.27
N ASP A 161 13.28 7.98 6.53
CA ASP A 161 13.06 6.68 7.15
C ASP A 161 12.74 6.79 8.65
N ILE A 162 13.23 7.85 9.31
CA ILE A 162 12.90 8.19 10.70
C ILE A 162 11.39 8.48 10.87
N PHE A 163 10.76 9.03 9.83
CA PHE A 163 9.34 9.42 9.84
C PHE A 163 8.40 8.38 9.22
N LEU A 164 8.94 7.31 8.63
CA LEU A 164 8.17 6.28 7.93
C LEU A 164 7.05 5.71 8.81
N GLN A 165 7.36 5.29 10.04
CA GLN A 165 6.37 4.64 10.91
C GLN A 165 5.27 5.61 11.38
N GLN A 166 5.60 6.88 11.57
CA GLN A 166 4.67 7.94 11.95
C GLN A 166 3.68 8.19 10.81
N VAL A 167 4.18 8.23 9.57
CA VAL A 167 3.33 8.38 8.37
C VAL A 167 2.44 7.15 8.17
N VAL A 168 2.98 5.92 8.32
CA VAL A 168 2.18 4.68 8.26
C VAL A 168 1.09 4.68 9.34
N ASN A 169 1.42 5.06 10.57
CA ASN A 169 0.44 5.17 11.65
C ASN A 169 -0.63 6.23 11.36
N ALA A 170 -0.24 7.40 10.84
CA ALA A 170 -1.18 8.45 10.45
C ALA A 170 -2.12 7.98 9.32
N TYR A 171 -1.61 7.25 8.34
CA TYR A 171 -2.42 6.65 7.29
C TYR A 171 -3.40 5.60 7.85
N ASN A 172 -2.93 4.68 8.68
CA ASN A 172 -3.76 3.61 9.24
C ASN A 172 -4.85 4.11 10.21
N THR A 173 -4.68 5.30 10.80
CA THR A 173 -5.65 5.92 11.71
C THR A 173 -6.52 6.99 11.04
N GLY A 174 -6.11 7.49 9.88
CA GLY A 174 -6.87 8.45 9.09
C GLY A 174 -8.04 7.79 8.35
N ILE A 175 -9.13 8.53 8.18
CA ILE A 175 -10.30 8.05 7.43
C ILE A 175 -9.90 7.87 5.96
N HIS A 176 -10.03 6.65 5.44
CA HIS A 176 -9.70 6.35 4.06
C HIS A 176 -10.91 6.64 3.14
N ALA A 177 -10.70 7.44 2.09
CA ALA A 177 -11.78 7.97 1.25
C ALA A 177 -12.67 6.89 0.61
N THR A 178 -12.11 5.73 0.26
CA THR A 178 -12.87 4.64 -0.36
C THR A 178 -13.76 3.89 0.63
N THR A 179 -13.30 3.72 1.87
CA THR A 179 -14.00 2.88 2.86
C THR A 179 -14.85 3.70 3.82
N GLY A 180 -14.52 4.98 4.01
CA GLY A 180 -15.18 5.84 5.00
C GLY A 180 -14.75 5.58 6.45
N PHE A 181 -13.82 4.62 6.66
CA PHE A 181 -13.31 4.24 7.97
C PHE A 181 -11.79 4.30 8.01
N ALA A 182 -11.23 4.33 9.22
CA ALA A 182 -9.80 4.18 9.40
C ALA A 182 -9.36 2.74 9.06
N PRO A 183 -8.27 2.53 8.30
CA PRO A 183 -7.80 1.18 7.98
C PRO A 183 -7.58 0.29 9.19
N TYR A 184 -7.05 0.84 10.29
CA TYR A 184 -6.86 0.13 11.55
C TYR A 184 -8.20 -0.33 12.16
N GLU A 185 -9.22 0.52 12.12
CA GLU A 185 -10.54 0.20 12.68
C GLU A 185 -11.19 -0.97 11.92
N LEU A 186 -11.07 -0.97 10.60
CA LEU A 186 -11.53 -2.09 9.77
C LEU A 186 -10.71 -3.36 10.01
N ALA A 187 -9.39 -3.24 10.14
CA ALA A 187 -8.52 -4.41 10.26
C ALA A 187 -8.64 -5.12 11.62
N PHE A 188 -8.87 -4.37 12.71
CA PHE A 188 -8.84 -4.92 14.07
C PHE A 188 -10.16 -4.77 14.83
N GLY A 189 -11.21 -4.24 14.20
CA GLY A 189 -12.53 -4.06 14.81
C GLY A 189 -12.52 -3.08 15.99
N ARG A 190 -11.48 -2.25 16.14
CA ARG A 190 -11.35 -1.26 17.20
C ARG A 190 -10.56 -0.06 16.74
N LYS A 191 -10.82 1.10 17.33
CA LYS A 191 -9.98 2.28 17.14
C LYS A 191 -8.60 2.06 17.78
N LEU A 192 -7.57 2.59 17.13
CA LEU A 192 -6.26 2.69 17.76
C LEU A 192 -6.38 3.67 18.93
N ARG A 193 -5.91 3.26 20.11
CA ARG A 193 -5.78 4.16 21.25
C ARG A 193 -4.48 4.94 21.08
N SER A 194 -4.58 6.24 20.87
CA SER A 194 -3.43 7.11 20.80
C SER A 194 -2.79 7.21 22.20
N PRO A 195 -1.45 7.24 22.31
CA PRO A 195 -0.80 7.57 23.59
C PRO A 195 -1.18 8.98 24.10
N PHE A 196 -1.74 9.82 23.24
CA PHE A 196 -2.22 11.16 23.57
C PHE A 196 -3.72 11.21 23.91
N ASP A 197 -4.44 10.08 23.84
CA ASP A 197 -5.85 10.01 24.22
C ASP A 197 -6.00 10.07 25.75
N SER A 198 -6.42 11.22 26.26
CA SER A 198 -6.65 11.45 27.69
C SER A 198 -7.91 10.74 28.23
N THR A 199 -8.79 10.28 27.35
CA THR A 199 -10.08 9.66 27.71
C THR A 199 -9.98 8.14 27.65
N SER A 200 -9.25 7.56 28.59
CA SER A 200 -9.27 6.10 28.76
C SER A 200 -10.25 5.76 29.87
N PRO A 201 -11.24 4.87 29.64
CA PRO A 201 -12.05 4.38 30.74
C PRO A 201 -11.11 3.77 31.79
N VAL A 202 -11.30 4.15 33.05
CA VAL A 202 -10.51 3.61 34.17
C VAL A 202 -10.86 2.13 34.28
N VAL A 203 -10.03 1.28 33.68
CA VAL A 203 -10.08 -0.17 33.92
C VAL A 203 -9.64 -0.36 35.36
N LYS A 204 -10.60 -0.63 36.26
CA LYS A 204 -10.27 -1.09 37.62
C LYS A 204 -9.71 -2.50 37.48
N LEU A 205 -8.39 -2.60 37.45
CA LEU A 205 -7.72 -3.88 37.61
C LEU A 205 -8.06 -4.43 39.00
N PRO A 206 -8.39 -5.73 39.14
CA PRO A 206 -8.54 -6.34 40.44
C PRO A 206 -7.25 -6.12 41.23
N ARG A 207 -7.40 -5.81 42.52
CA ARG A 207 -6.24 -5.61 43.39
C ARG A 207 -5.61 -6.97 43.65
N ALA A 208 -4.31 -6.99 43.94
CA ALA A 208 -3.62 -8.22 44.32
C ALA A 208 -4.25 -8.94 45.54
N ALA A 209 -5.07 -8.23 46.32
CA ALA A 209 -5.83 -8.80 47.44
C ALA A 209 -7.12 -9.53 47.02
N ASP A 210 -7.48 -9.51 45.73
CA ASP A 210 -8.68 -10.13 45.17
C ASP A 210 -8.39 -11.52 44.55
N PHE A 211 -7.16 -12.05 44.71
CA PHE A 211 -6.69 -13.37 44.24
C PHE A 211 -6.13 -14.23 45.37
#